data_AF-A0A9X3AJ19-F1
#
_entry.id   AF-A0A9X3AJ19-F1
#
_cell.length_a   1.000
_cell.length_b   1.000
_cell.length_c   1.000
_cell.angle_alpha   90.00
_cell.angle_beta   90.00
_cell.angle_gamma   90.00
#
_symmetry.space_group_name_H-M   'P 1'
#
loop_
_entity.id
_entity.type
_entity.pdbx_description
1 polymer ?
#
loop_
_entity_poly.entity_id
_entity_poly.type
_entity_poly.pdbx_seq_one_letter_code
_entity_poly.pdbx_strand_id
1 'polypeptide(L)'
;MQSHHELVGTQVWRTSFDHQVRLTLVAHPRLSAELVVEVPFELCGGAGEKHEIKPGEPGTLTPVLGLFMKTVASVDVTEDESLTLTFDDGWTLAARPDGDFESWSIVEL
;
A
#
# COMPACT_ATOMS: atom_id res chain seq x y z
N MET A 1 -12.79 13.78 -4.75
CA MET A 1 -11.40 13.34 -4.51
C MET A 1 -11.23 13.20 -3.00
N GLN A 2 -11.19 11.97 -2.49
CA GLN A 2 -10.80 11.73 -1.10
C GLN A 2 -9.30 12.03 -0.98
N SER A 3 -8.93 12.88 -0.02
CA SER A 3 -7.54 13.23 0.24
C SER A 3 -7.03 12.40 1.41
N HIS A 4 -6.11 11.46 1.15
CA HIS A 4 -5.54 10.56 2.18
C HIS A 4 -4.24 11.09 2.80
N HIS A 5 -4.18 12.41 3.02
CA HIS A 5 -2.98 13.07 3.53
C HIS A 5 -2.68 12.69 4.99
N GLU A 6 -3.67 12.19 5.72
CA GLU A 6 -3.55 11.66 7.08
C GLU A 6 -2.57 10.49 7.19
N LEU A 7 -2.36 9.74 6.10
CA LEU A 7 -1.41 8.63 6.07
C LEU A 7 0.05 9.09 5.97
N VAL A 8 0.32 10.33 5.55
CA VAL A 8 1.69 10.82 5.43
C VAL A 8 2.35 10.88 6.82
N GLY A 9 3.53 10.29 6.93
CA GLY A 9 4.25 10.13 8.20
C GLY A 9 3.85 8.89 9.01
N THR A 10 2.89 8.09 8.55
CA THR A 10 2.64 6.76 9.12
C THR A 10 3.73 5.77 8.70
N GLN A 11 4.03 4.83 9.59
CA GLN A 11 4.97 3.74 9.34
C GLN A 11 4.23 2.42 9.14
N VAL A 12 4.68 1.61 8.18
CA VAL A 12 4.18 0.23 8.00
C VAL A 12 4.67 -0.62 9.18
N TRP A 13 3.76 -0.94 10.09
CA TRP A 13 4.05 -1.71 11.31
C TRP A 13 3.74 -3.20 11.18
N ARG A 14 2.86 -3.58 10.25
CA ARG A 14 2.53 -4.98 10.00
C ARG A 14 2.13 -5.17 8.56
N THR A 15 2.54 -6.32 8.00
CA THR A 15 2.03 -6.85 6.75
C THR A 15 1.23 -8.12 7.04
N SER A 16 0.10 -8.31 6.36
CA SER A 16 -0.76 -9.48 6.51
C SER A 16 -1.20 -9.96 5.14
N PHE A 17 -1.24 -11.29 4.97
CA PHE A 17 -1.45 -11.94 3.68
C PHE A 17 -2.51 -13.03 3.80
N ASP A 18 -3.53 -12.95 2.96
CA ASP A 18 -4.50 -14.02 2.71
C ASP A 18 -4.98 -13.90 1.25
N HIS A 19 -6.28 -13.75 1.00
CA HIS A 19 -6.81 -13.37 -0.29
C HIS A 19 -6.54 -11.91 -0.65
N GLN A 20 -6.12 -11.09 0.32
CA GLN A 20 -5.73 -9.68 0.16
C GLN A 20 -4.35 -9.43 0.79
N VAL A 21 -3.74 -8.31 0.41
CA VAL A 21 -2.58 -7.74 1.10
C VAL A 21 -3.08 -6.63 2.03
N ARG A 22 -2.62 -6.66 3.29
CA ARG A 22 -2.93 -5.63 4.28
C ARG A 22 -1.66 -5.02 4.85
N LEU A 23 -1.59 -3.69 4.87
CA LEU A 23 -0.56 -2.91 5.56
C LEU A 23 -1.17 -2.18 6.73
N THR A 24 -0.76 -2.50 7.96
CA THR A 24 -1.10 -1.69 9.13
C THR A 24 -0.15 -0.50 9.20
N LEU A 25 -0.70 0.70 9.07
CA LEU A 25 -0.03 1.99 9.09
C LEU A 25 -0.23 2.64 10.45
N VAL A 26 0.85 3.03 11.13
CA VAL A 26 0.80 3.64 12.46
C VAL A 26 1.50 4.99 12.46
N ALA A 27 0.84 6.05 12.92
CA ALA A 27 1.51 7.29 13.32
C ALA A 27 1.44 7.45 14.84
N HIS A 28 2.61 7.49 15.48
CA HIS A 28 2.66 7.77 16.91
C HIS A 28 2.18 9.20 17.22
N PRO A 29 1.32 9.40 18.23
CA PRO A 29 0.83 8.41 19.19
C PRO A 29 -0.60 7.87 18.92
N ARG A 30 -1.24 8.12 17.76
CA ARG A 30 -2.71 7.99 17.65
C ARG A 30 -3.32 7.46 16.36
N LEU A 31 -2.66 7.50 15.21
CA LEU A 31 -3.27 6.98 13.99
C LEU A 31 -2.90 5.51 13.82
N SER A 32 -3.90 4.66 13.66
CA SER A 32 -3.74 3.31 13.13
C SER A 32 -4.74 3.17 12.01
N ALA A 33 -4.26 2.88 10.81
CA ALA A 33 -5.08 2.60 9.64
C ALA A 33 -4.60 1.31 8.99
N GLU A 34 -5.46 0.66 8.24
CA GLU A 34 -5.11 -0.49 7.43
C GLU A 34 -5.36 -0.17 5.97
N LEU A 35 -4.30 -0.18 5.16
CA LEU A 35 -4.43 -0.24 3.71
C LEU A 35 -4.70 -1.69 3.33
N VAL A 36 -5.84 -1.92 2.69
CA VAL A 36 -6.24 -3.18 2.07
C VAL A 36 -6.03 -3.05 0.57
N VAL A 37 -5.39 -4.05 -0.05
CA VAL A 37 -5.28 -4.17 -1.51
C VAL A 37 -5.69 -5.58 -1.91
N GLU A 38 -6.73 -5.68 -2.74
CA GLU A 38 -7.39 -6.95 -3.08
C GLU A 38 -7.03 -7.44 -4.49
N VAL A 39 -6.56 -6.54 -5.35
CA VAL A 39 -6.22 -6.82 -6.75
C VAL A 39 -4.70 -6.87 -6.96
N PRO A 40 -4.23 -7.38 -8.11
CA PRO A 40 -2.82 -7.27 -8.46
C PRO A 40 -2.34 -5.80 -8.47
N PHE A 41 -1.16 -5.57 -7.92
CA PHE A 41 -0.56 -4.23 -7.80
C PHE A 41 0.93 -4.26 -8.05
N GLU A 42 1.52 -3.10 -8.34
CA GLU A 42 2.95 -2.95 -8.57
C GLU A 42 3.66 -2.46 -7.32
N LEU A 43 4.78 -3.11 -6.97
CA LEU A 43 5.79 -2.55 -6.09
C LEU A 43 7.03 -2.19 -6.89
N CYS A 44 7.49 -0.96 -6.74
CA CYS A 44 8.80 -0.55 -7.23
C CYS A 44 9.72 -0.32 -6.03
N GLY A 45 10.84 -1.01 -5.97
CA GLY A 45 11.86 -0.74 -4.97
C GLY A 45 12.64 0.53 -5.29
N GLY A 46 13.32 1.08 -4.28
CA GLY A 46 14.07 2.34 -4.40
C GLY A 46 15.23 2.30 -5.40
N ALA A 47 15.68 1.11 -5.82
CA ALA A 47 16.68 0.94 -6.89
C ALA A 47 16.04 0.76 -8.29
N GLY A 48 14.70 0.82 -8.39
CA GLY A 48 13.95 0.73 -9.64
C GLY A 48 13.50 -0.67 -10.03
N GLU A 49 13.73 -1.68 -9.17
CA GLU A 49 13.22 -3.03 -9.37
C GLU A 49 11.69 -3.05 -9.28
N LYS A 50 11.04 -3.63 -10.27
CA LYS A 50 9.57 -3.74 -10.32
C LYS A 50 9.12 -5.15 -10.02
N HIS A 51 8.09 -5.27 -9.19
CA HIS A 51 7.45 -6.51 -8.81
C HIS A 51 5.94 -6.38 -8.97
N GLU A 52 5.35 -7.31 -9.73
CA GLU A 52 3.90 -7.51 -9.72
C GLU A 52 3.55 -8.38 -8.51
N ILE A 53 2.70 -7.85 -7.64
CA ILE A 53 2.19 -8.55 -6.46
C ILE A 53 0.78 -9.01 -6.76
N LYS A 54 0.52 -10.29 -6.54
CA LYS A 54 -0.79 -10.91 -6.71
C LYS A 54 -1.28 -11.43 -5.36
N PRO A 55 -2.23 -10.74 -4.72
CA PRO A 55 -2.89 -11.26 -3.54
C PRO A 55 -3.40 -12.69 -3.76
N GLY A 56 -3.27 -13.56 -2.76
CA GLY A 56 -3.61 -14.99 -2.90
C GLY A 56 -2.60 -15.86 -3.65
N GLU A 57 -1.56 -15.30 -4.29
CA GLU A 57 -0.45 -16.06 -4.91
C GLU A 57 0.85 -15.89 -4.10
N PRO A 58 1.17 -16.83 -3.17
CA PRO A 58 2.27 -16.66 -2.21
C PRO A 58 3.64 -16.38 -2.84
N GLY A 59 3.89 -16.88 -4.05
CA GLY A 59 5.16 -16.70 -4.77
C GLY A 59 5.46 -15.24 -5.13
N THR A 60 4.46 -14.35 -5.12
CA THR A 60 4.62 -12.94 -5.47
C THR A 60 4.78 -12.01 -4.27
N LEU A 61 4.54 -12.49 -3.04
CA LEU A 61 4.34 -11.63 -1.86
C LEU A 61 5.63 -11.17 -1.17
N THR A 62 6.75 -11.85 -1.42
CA THR A 62 8.05 -11.56 -0.78
C THR A 62 8.45 -10.08 -0.82
N PRO A 63 8.30 -9.34 -1.93
CA PRO A 63 8.67 -7.92 -1.99
C PRO A 63 7.87 -7.03 -1.02
N VAL A 64 6.65 -7.42 -0.65
CA VAL A 64 5.82 -6.65 0.31
C VAL A 64 6.47 -6.58 1.69
N LEU A 65 7.25 -7.60 2.08
CA LEU A 65 8.02 -7.58 3.33
C LEU A 65 9.05 -6.44 3.36
N GLY A 66 9.51 -5.99 2.20
CA GLY A 66 10.42 -4.84 2.07
C GLY A 66 9.80 -3.55 2.59
N LEU A 67 8.46 -3.44 2.62
CA LEU A 67 7.75 -2.26 3.11
C LEU A 67 7.76 -2.13 4.63
N PHE A 68 8.10 -3.19 5.37
CA PHE A 68 8.09 -3.15 6.83
C PHE A 68 9.01 -2.03 7.35
N MET A 69 8.50 -1.26 8.33
CA MET A 69 9.15 -0.09 8.93
C MET A 69 9.39 1.10 8.00
N LYS A 70 8.91 1.07 6.75
CA LYS A 70 8.98 2.24 5.86
C LYS A 70 7.93 3.28 6.24
N THR A 71 8.29 4.55 6.07
CA THR A 71 7.39 5.68 6.33
C THR A 71 6.73 6.11 5.04
N VAL A 72 5.41 6.33 5.04
CA VAL A 72 4.70 6.93 3.91
C VAL A 72 5.12 8.39 3.78
N ALA A 73 5.74 8.74 2.65
CA ALA A 73 6.18 10.09 2.32
C ALA A 73 5.12 10.86 1.53
N SER A 74 4.36 10.19 0.66
CA SER A 74 3.25 10.79 -0.07
C SER A 74 2.17 9.78 -0.40
N VAL A 75 0.94 10.28 -0.53
CA VAL A 75 -0.21 9.53 -1.04
C VAL A 75 -0.79 10.31 -2.21
N ASP A 76 -0.94 9.65 -3.35
CA ASP A 76 -1.60 10.18 -4.53
C ASP A 76 -2.77 9.27 -4.89
N VAL A 77 -3.94 9.87 -5.10
CA VAL A 77 -5.13 9.18 -5.61
C VAL A 77 -5.63 9.96 -6.81
N THR A 78 -5.58 9.33 -7.97
CA THR A 78 -5.99 9.93 -9.24
C THR A 78 -7.51 9.94 -9.40
N GLU A 79 -8.00 10.66 -10.42
CA GLU A 79 -9.45 10.74 -10.70
C GLU A 79 -10.07 9.39 -11.06
N ASP A 80 -9.27 8.45 -11.57
CA ASP A 80 -9.68 7.09 -11.87
C ASP A 80 -9.58 6.16 -10.65
N GLU A 81 -9.35 6.67 -9.44
CA GLU A 81 -9.21 5.88 -8.20
C GLU A 81 -7.97 4.97 -8.15
N SER A 82 -6.95 5.24 -8.97
CA SER A 82 -5.64 4.61 -8.76
C SER A 82 -4.93 5.19 -7.54
N LEU A 83 -4.41 4.32 -6.67
CA LEU A 83 -3.61 4.69 -5.50
C LEU A 83 -2.12 4.56 -5.83
N THR A 84 -1.36 5.58 -5.48
CA THR A 84 0.11 5.50 -5.36
C THR A 84 0.56 5.93 -3.98
N LEU A 85 1.22 5.03 -3.24
CA LEU A 85 2.00 5.38 -2.05
C LEU A 85 3.47 5.48 -2.42
N THR A 86 4.12 6.56 -1.97
CA THR A 86 5.58 6.69 -2.01
C THR A 86 6.11 6.63 -0.60
N PHE A 87 7.16 5.86 -0.38
CA PHE A 87 7.84 5.72 0.91
C PHE A 87 9.09 6.61 0.99
N ASP A 88 9.55 6.88 2.20
CA ASP A 88 10.69 7.75 2.53
C ASP A 88 12.03 7.31 1.91
N ASP A 89 12.16 6.04 1.52
CA ASP A 89 13.32 5.49 0.85
C ASP A 89 13.15 5.31 -0.66
N GLY A 90 12.09 5.87 -1.23
CA GLY A 90 11.82 5.86 -2.67
C GLY A 90 11.10 4.62 -3.18
N TRP A 91 10.73 3.67 -2.31
CA TRP A 91 9.80 2.61 -2.71
C TRP A 91 8.44 3.20 -3.10
N THR A 92 7.76 2.53 -4.02
CA THR A 92 6.38 2.86 -4.37
C THR A 92 5.48 1.64 -4.40
N LEU A 93 4.22 1.83 -4.01
CA LEU A 93 3.11 0.89 -4.18
C LEU A 93 2.09 1.56 -5.08
N ALA A 94 1.75 0.92 -6.19
CA ALA A 94 0.73 1.41 -7.12
C ALA A 94 -0.36 0.35 -7.32
N ALA A 95 -1.58 0.67 -6.89
CA ALA A 95 -2.76 -0.16 -7.10
C ALA A 95 -3.73 0.58 -8.03
N ARG A 96 -4.16 -0.09 -9.10
CA ARG A 96 -5.15 0.46 -10.04
C ARG A 96 -6.50 -0.20 -9.79
N PRO A 97 -7.60 0.50 -10.10
CA PRO A 97 -8.90 -0.13 -10.14
C PRO A 97 -8.93 -1.24 -11.19
N ASP A 98 -9.52 -2.38 -10.84
CA ASP A 98 -9.85 -3.46 -11.75
C ASP A 98 -11.37 -3.53 -11.94
N GLY A 99 -11.82 -3.13 -13.14
CA GLY A 99 -13.13 -3.42 -13.72
C GLY A 99 -14.36 -3.06 -12.87
N ASP A 100 -14.73 -3.95 -11.95
CA ASP A 100 -16.03 -3.98 -11.28
C ASP A 100 -15.94 -3.90 -9.73
N PHE A 101 -14.75 -3.77 -9.14
CA PHE A 101 -14.56 -3.87 -7.67
C PHE A 101 -13.62 -2.81 -7.08
N GLU A 102 -13.88 -2.44 -5.81
CA GLU A 102 -12.95 -1.65 -4.99
C GLU A 102 -11.62 -2.40 -4.88
N SER A 103 -10.59 -1.86 -5.51
CA SER A 103 -9.28 -2.51 -5.65
C SER A 103 -8.39 -2.31 -4.44
N TRP A 104 -8.66 -1.26 -3.68
CA TRP A 104 -7.99 -0.93 -2.44
C TRP A 104 -8.93 -0.13 -1.54
N SER A 105 -8.70 -0.17 -0.24
CA SER A 105 -9.42 0.65 0.74
C SER A 105 -8.55 1.00 1.94
N ILE A 106 -8.92 2.07 2.64
CA ILE A 106 -8.28 2.48 3.90
C ILE A 106 -9.31 2.31 5.01
N VAL A 107 -8.96 1.51 6.01
CA VAL A 107 -9.81 1.22 7.18
C VAL A 107 -9.16 1.84 8.42
N GLU A 108 -9.83 2.78 9.08
CA GLU A 108 -9.38 3.29 10.39
C GLU A 108 -9.54 2.20 11.47
N LEU A 109 -8.55 2.09 12.38
CA LEU A 109 -8.50 1.09 13.45
C LEU A 109 -8.74 1.69 14.85
#